data_AF-A0A933ATM6-F1
#
_entry.id   AF-A0A933ATM6-F1
#
_cell.length_a   1.000
_cell.length_b   1.000
_cell.length_c   1.000
_cell.angle_alpha   90.00
_cell.angle_beta   90.00
_cell.angle_gamma   90.00
#
_symmetry.space_group_name_H-M   'P 1'
#
loop_
_entity.id
_entity.type
_entity.pdbx_description
1 polymer ?
#
loop_
_entity_poly.entity_id
_entity_poly.type
_entity_poly.pdbx_seq_one_letter_code
_entity_poly.pdbx_strand_id
1 'polypeptide(L)'
;MRTKSIVSRAFEAVRGVLRPSCSGRGGISTGTRTREGESGQALVLVGLAGTVLVGFLALAVDVGNLYLVRRQAQSAADAAALVGAQDKQGVIPDVTLIVNDAVRDARRYAIQNGFQTDSGANNGTWNQEVRVDVPPASGPYAGRMDYIEVRIRRPLPALFTGLFGVTFEASARAVARARHLGIEAATISLYPGDPSTVVNGSANIGVVGNTYSRGITQNMAGVLNVSGYAFAGTGFEGTVNATLGLVSGVAELYDPRWGPCGPIDPNPGISWNSNGVVERQTLDGDGYVWISPGTYDWINIRSSDRVKFRPGVYRTTKSQGVNINGDAIGTGPICFVMDPVATFNAQGDGTIALSSGPIYNNILIWTSNCSTNAVKIAGSNDVLPGFGSPFQGTIYAPCGTVRLSGGSTGSVRGQVFGYVIALEGGNGTAVVYDANLAPGLPGPALVE
;
A
#
# COMPACT_ATOMS: atom_id res chain seq x y z
N MET A 1 26.88 38.56 -29.88
CA MET A 1 26.84 39.51 -28.75
C MET A 1 27.95 39.16 -27.77
N ARG A 2 28.87 40.13 -27.60
CA ARG A 2 29.98 40.33 -26.63
C ARG A 2 30.55 39.11 -25.86
N THR A 3 31.67 38.50 -26.27
CA THR A 3 33.12 38.79 -26.03
C THR A 3 33.66 38.79 -24.58
N LYS A 4 34.35 37.67 -24.26
CA LYS A 4 35.70 37.46 -23.67
C LYS A 4 36.44 38.60 -22.93
N SER A 5 37.19 38.14 -21.92
CA SER A 5 38.58 38.51 -21.56
C SER A 5 38.79 39.59 -20.49
N ILE A 6 39.31 39.18 -19.32
CA ILE A 6 40.37 39.91 -18.60
C ILE A 6 41.30 38.90 -17.89
N VAL A 7 42.29 38.41 -18.63
CA VAL A 7 43.62 38.01 -18.13
C VAL A 7 44.60 38.76 -19.03
N SER A 8 45.69 39.30 -18.45
CA SER A 8 46.82 39.97 -19.12
C SER A 8 46.74 41.49 -19.33
N ARG A 9 47.49 42.24 -18.51
CA ARG A 9 48.33 43.40 -18.88
C ARG A 9 49.49 43.45 -17.87
N ALA A 10 50.70 43.10 -18.30
CA ALA A 10 51.73 43.99 -18.89
C ALA A 10 52.39 44.85 -17.78
N PHE A 11 53.58 44.49 -17.29
CA PHE A 11 54.91 44.63 -17.91
C PHE A 11 55.30 46.10 -18.18
N GLU A 12 56.37 46.50 -17.48
CA GLU A 12 57.37 47.52 -17.79
C GLU A 12 57.17 49.03 -17.49
N ALA A 13 58.20 49.51 -16.79
CA ALA A 13 58.98 50.73 -17.04
C ALA A 13 58.58 52.03 -16.33
N VAL A 14 59.39 52.40 -15.32
CA VAL A 14 59.98 53.75 -15.27
C VAL A 14 61.44 53.64 -14.84
N ARG A 15 62.33 54.01 -15.77
CA ARG A 15 63.77 54.18 -15.62
C ARG A 15 64.06 55.59 -15.06
N GLY A 16 64.88 55.65 -14.01
CA GLY A 16 66.07 56.51 -13.93
C GLY A 16 65.92 57.96 -13.45
N VAL A 17 66.62 58.29 -12.35
CA VAL A 17 67.39 59.53 -12.20
C VAL A 17 68.66 59.26 -11.38
N LEU A 18 69.79 59.74 -11.89
CA LEU A 18 71.18 59.64 -11.41
C LEU A 18 71.46 60.54 -10.19
N ARG A 19 72.44 60.15 -9.34
CA ARG A 19 73.79 60.77 -9.26
C ARG A 19 74.68 60.15 -8.15
N PRO A 20 76.02 60.20 -8.30
CA PRO A 20 76.99 59.59 -7.39
C PRO A 20 77.49 60.57 -6.32
N SER A 21 77.92 60.05 -5.16
CA SER A 21 78.82 60.75 -4.25
C SER A 21 79.76 59.74 -3.59
N CYS A 22 81.05 59.88 -3.87
CA CYS A 22 82.12 59.22 -3.13
C CYS A 22 82.23 59.79 -1.71
N SER A 23 82.63 58.94 -0.75
CA SER A 23 83.61 59.23 0.31
C SER A 23 83.41 58.31 1.51
N GLY A 24 84.48 57.69 2.01
CA GLY A 24 84.57 57.34 3.42
C GLY A 24 84.66 55.84 3.76
N ARG A 25 85.90 55.33 3.70
CA ARG A 25 86.50 54.33 4.60
C ARG A 25 85.71 53.97 5.87
N GLY A 26 85.60 52.67 6.13
CA GLY A 26 85.30 52.16 7.48
C GLY A 26 84.77 50.73 7.43
N GLY A 27 85.66 49.75 7.55
CA GLY A 27 85.27 48.35 7.65
C GLY A 27 84.45 48.09 8.91
N ILE A 28 83.30 47.46 8.76
CA ILE A 28 82.61 46.73 9.83
C ILE A 28 82.16 45.40 9.22
N SER A 29 82.77 44.33 9.71
CA SER A 29 82.37 42.95 9.44
C SER A 29 80.93 42.73 9.91
N THR A 30 79.98 42.83 9.00
CA THR A 30 78.63 42.28 9.22
C THR A 30 78.67 40.88 8.64
N GLY A 31 78.88 39.89 9.52
CA GLY A 31 78.74 38.50 9.15
C GLY A 31 77.34 38.27 8.60
N THR A 32 77.24 38.08 7.29
CA THR A 32 76.14 37.33 6.69
C THR A 32 76.20 35.93 7.28
N ARG A 33 75.46 35.71 8.37
CA ARG A 33 74.94 34.38 8.69
C ARG A 33 74.04 34.02 7.52
N THR A 34 74.60 33.35 6.52
CA THR A 34 73.80 32.61 5.56
C THR A 34 72.97 31.63 6.38
N ARG A 35 71.65 31.78 6.31
CA ARG A 35 70.68 30.76 6.73
C ARG A 35 70.82 29.58 5.76
N GLU A 36 71.91 28.84 5.85
CA GLU A 36 72.20 27.67 5.01
C GLU A 36 71.89 26.34 5.73
N GLY A 37 71.20 26.38 6.87
CA GLY A 37 70.86 25.20 7.66
C GLY A 37 69.40 24.71 7.60
N GLU A 38 68.47 25.47 7.01
CA GLU A 38 67.02 25.16 7.10
C GLU A 38 66.43 24.51 5.83
N SER A 39 67.17 24.46 4.71
CA SER A 39 66.67 23.96 3.42
C SER A 39 66.64 22.43 3.29
N GLY A 40 67.36 21.69 4.14
CA GLY A 40 67.36 20.22 4.15
C GLY A 40 66.23 19.60 4.98
N GLN A 41 65.90 20.21 6.13
CA GLN A 41 64.85 19.70 7.03
C GLN A 41 63.45 19.89 6.45
N ALA A 42 63.24 20.97 5.69
CA ALA A 42 61.98 21.23 5.00
C ALA A 42 61.62 20.11 4.01
N LEU A 43 62.59 19.55 3.29
CA LEU A 43 62.37 18.45 2.35
C LEU A 43 61.87 17.18 3.06
N VAL A 44 62.44 16.87 4.23
CA VAL A 44 62.05 15.69 5.03
C VAL A 44 60.63 15.86 5.60
N LEU A 45 60.33 17.04 6.14
CA LEU A 45 58.99 17.36 6.66
C LEU A 45 57.93 17.35 5.56
N VAL A 46 58.23 17.89 4.38
CA VAL A 46 57.34 17.88 3.21
C VAL A 46 57.13 16.45 2.69
N GLY A 47 58.17 15.62 2.65
CA GLY A 47 58.07 14.21 2.26
C GLY A 47 57.22 13.36 3.22
N LEU A 48 57.37 13.57 4.52
CA LEU A 48 56.54 12.92 5.55
C LEU A 48 55.09 13.40 5.48
N ALA A 49 54.86 14.71 5.39
CA ALA A 49 53.52 15.28 5.23
C ALA A 49 52.84 14.80 3.94
N GLY A 50 53.58 14.70 2.84
CA GLY A 50 53.10 14.17 1.56
C GLY A 50 52.65 12.72 1.68
N THR A 51 53.44 11.87 2.32
CA THR A 51 53.08 10.45 2.54
C THR A 51 51.81 10.31 3.39
N VAL A 52 51.67 11.13 4.44
CA VAL A 52 50.47 11.15 5.29
C VAL A 52 49.23 11.59 4.49
N LEU A 53 49.35 12.64 3.66
CA LEU A 53 48.25 13.10 2.81
C LEU A 53 47.81 12.05 1.79
N VAL A 54 48.76 11.34 1.17
CA VAL A 54 48.46 10.21 0.27
C VAL A 54 47.76 9.07 1.02
N GLY A 55 48.18 8.79 2.26
CA GLY A 55 47.50 7.81 3.14
C GLY A 55 46.04 8.18 3.44
N PHE A 56 45.75 9.46 3.70
CA PHE A 56 44.37 9.92 3.88
C PHE A 56 43.55 9.89 2.59
N LEU A 57 44.16 10.17 1.44
CA LEU A 57 43.49 10.08 0.14
C LEU A 57 43.11 8.63 -0.18
N ALA A 58 44.03 7.69 0.06
CA ALA A 58 43.79 6.26 -0.04
C ALA A 58 42.57 5.82 0.82
N LEU A 59 42.55 6.22 2.09
CA LEU A 59 41.42 5.95 3.00
C LEU A 59 40.11 6.55 2.48
N ALA A 60 40.15 7.81 2.01
CA ALA A 60 38.96 8.50 1.51
C ALA A 60 38.35 7.79 0.29
N VAL A 61 39.19 7.26 -0.61
CA VAL A 61 38.74 6.47 -1.76
C VAL A 61 38.14 5.12 -1.33
N ASP A 62 38.79 4.41 -0.41
CA ASP A 62 38.31 3.11 0.07
C ASP A 62 36.96 3.24 0.81
N VAL A 63 36.82 4.23 1.69
CA VAL A 63 35.56 4.53 2.38
C VAL A 63 34.48 5.01 1.40
N GLY A 64 34.85 5.83 0.41
CA GLY A 64 33.95 6.27 -0.65
C GLY A 64 33.39 5.09 -1.44
N ASN A 65 34.23 4.14 -1.83
CA ASN A 65 33.81 2.93 -2.54
C ASN A 65 32.92 2.04 -1.66
N LEU A 66 33.29 1.84 -0.38
CA LEU A 66 32.47 1.09 0.58
C LEU A 66 31.07 1.70 0.73
N TYR A 67 30.98 3.03 0.83
CA TYR A 67 29.70 3.73 0.94
C TYR A 67 28.83 3.57 -0.32
N LEU A 68 29.43 3.66 -1.50
CA LEU A 68 28.73 3.46 -2.78
C LEU A 68 28.16 2.04 -2.89
N VAL A 69 28.97 1.03 -2.61
CA VAL A 69 28.53 -0.38 -2.66
C VAL A 69 27.46 -0.65 -1.61
N ARG A 70 27.60 -0.09 -0.41
CA ARG A 70 26.56 -0.20 0.63
C ARG A 70 25.23 0.40 0.19
N ARG A 71 25.24 1.56 -0.47
CA ARG A 71 24.02 2.19 -1.00
C ARG A 71 23.38 1.37 -2.12
N GLN A 72 24.20 0.81 -3.02
CA GLN A 72 23.73 -0.10 -4.06
C GLN A 72 23.13 -1.37 -3.46
N ALA A 73 23.78 -1.94 -2.45
CA ALA A 73 23.30 -3.13 -1.75
C ALA A 73 21.95 -2.87 -1.06
N GLN A 74 21.78 -1.70 -0.43
CA GLN A 74 20.49 -1.34 0.18
C GLN A 74 19.40 -1.21 -0.89
N SER A 75 19.64 -0.47 -1.96
CA SER A 75 18.66 -0.32 -3.05
C SER A 75 18.29 -1.65 -3.70
N ALA A 76 19.26 -2.56 -3.84
CA ALA A 76 19.03 -3.90 -4.39
C ALA A 76 18.23 -4.78 -3.42
N ALA A 77 18.54 -4.72 -2.12
CA ALA A 77 17.82 -5.45 -1.08
C ALA A 77 16.36 -4.98 -1.00
N ASP A 78 16.13 -3.66 -1.00
CA ASP A 78 14.80 -3.04 -0.98
C ASP A 78 13.96 -3.49 -2.19
N ALA A 79 14.53 -3.43 -3.39
CA ALA A 79 13.86 -3.87 -4.61
C ALA A 79 13.57 -5.37 -4.61
N ALA A 80 14.55 -6.20 -4.23
CA ALA A 80 14.39 -7.65 -4.15
C ALA A 80 13.32 -8.05 -3.12
N ALA A 81 13.28 -7.39 -1.96
CA ALA A 81 12.27 -7.62 -0.94
C ALA A 81 10.88 -7.23 -1.46
N LEU A 82 10.75 -6.09 -2.14
CA LEU A 82 9.47 -5.63 -2.69
C LEU A 82 8.93 -6.61 -3.74
N VAL A 83 9.77 -7.08 -4.67
CA VAL A 83 9.36 -8.03 -5.71
C VAL A 83 8.98 -9.37 -5.11
N GLY A 84 9.80 -9.94 -4.22
CA GLY A 84 9.44 -11.22 -3.62
C GLY A 84 8.19 -11.11 -2.73
N ALA A 85 7.93 -9.94 -2.14
CA ALA A 85 6.66 -9.68 -1.47
C ALA A 85 5.48 -9.57 -2.45
N GLN A 86 5.72 -9.10 -3.67
CA GLN A 86 4.77 -8.99 -4.79
C GLN A 86 4.36 -10.38 -5.32
N ASP A 87 5.33 -11.25 -5.60
CA ASP A 87 5.05 -12.60 -6.11
C ASP A 87 4.35 -13.48 -5.06
N LYS A 88 4.59 -13.18 -3.79
CA LYS A 88 3.89 -13.78 -2.66
C LYS A 88 2.43 -13.32 -2.51
N GLN A 89 1.97 -12.32 -3.27
CA GLN A 89 0.57 -11.88 -3.24
C GLN A 89 -0.39 -12.85 -3.95
N GLY A 90 0.10 -13.95 -4.55
CA GLY A 90 -0.71 -14.94 -5.25
C GLY A 90 -1.40 -15.98 -4.34
N VAL A 91 -2.58 -16.44 -4.77
CA VAL A 91 -3.35 -17.53 -4.16
C VAL A 91 -2.90 -18.83 -4.81
N ILE A 92 -2.00 -19.55 -4.15
CA ILE A 92 -1.73 -20.95 -4.49
C ILE A 92 -2.05 -21.77 -3.24
N PRO A 93 -2.79 -22.88 -3.35
CA PRO A 93 -3.15 -23.73 -2.21
C PRO A 93 -1.94 -24.37 -1.50
N ASP A 94 -0.73 -24.21 -2.02
CA ASP A 94 0.51 -24.72 -1.43
C ASP A 94 1.46 -23.57 -1.05
N VAL A 95 1.54 -23.31 0.26
CA VAL A 95 2.44 -22.31 0.86
C VAL A 95 3.90 -22.53 0.44
N THR A 96 4.28 -23.77 0.14
CA THR A 96 5.66 -24.14 -0.26
C THR A 96 6.00 -23.60 -1.64
N LEU A 97 5.07 -23.62 -2.60
CA LEU A 97 5.31 -23.15 -3.96
C LEU A 97 5.44 -21.62 -4.02
N ILE A 98 4.58 -20.91 -3.28
CA ILE A 98 4.60 -19.44 -3.19
C ILE A 98 5.93 -18.95 -2.63
N VAL A 99 6.41 -19.59 -1.56
CA VAL A 99 7.68 -19.22 -0.93
C VAL A 99 8.86 -19.45 -1.88
N ASN A 100 8.86 -20.56 -2.63
CA ASN A 100 9.93 -20.85 -3.59
C ASN A 100 9.96 -19.85 -4.76
N ASP A 101 8.80 -19.48 -5.30
CA ASP A 101 8.70 -18.48 -6.37
C ASP A 101 9.13 -17.10 -5.88
N ALA A 102 8.63 -16.65 -4.73
CA ALA A 102 9.01 -15.38 -4.12
C ALA A 102 10.53 -15.29 -3.83
N VAL A 103 11.13 -16.38 -3.35
CA VAL A 103 12.57 -16.47 -3.11
C VAL A 103 13.36 -16.45 -4.42
N ARG A 104 12.89 -17.15 -5.45
CA ARG A 104 13.53 -17.17 -6.78
C ARG A 104 13.55 -15.77 -7.40
N ASP A 105 12.42 -15.08 -7.38
CA ASP A 105 12.26 -13.81 -8.09
C ASP A 105 12.94 -12.66 -7.32
N ALA A 106 12.91 -12.67 -5.98
CA ALA A 106 13.74 -11.78 -5.16
C ALA A 106 15.25 -11.94 -5.48
N ARG A 107 15.74 -13.17 -5.62
CA ARG A 107 17.15 -13.42 -6.02
C ARG A 107 17.44 -12.93 -7.43
N ARG A 108 16.54 -13.17 -8.38
CA ARG A 108 16.68 -12.69 -9.77
C ARG A 108 16.85 -11.18 -9.83
N TYR A 109 16.08 -10.44 -9.03
CA TYR A 109 16.20 -8.97 -8.96
C TYR A 109 17.51 -8.52 -8.29
N ALA A 110 18.00 -9.23 -7.28
CA ALA A 110 19.32 -8.95 -6.71
C ALA A 110 20.46 -9.18 -7.74
N ILE A 111 20.37 -10.22 -8.56
CA ILE A 111 21.30 -10.49 -9.68
C ILE A 111 21.28 -9.37 -10.71
N GLN A 112 20.10 -8.89 -11.08
CA GLN A 112 19.96 -7.76 -12.02
C GLN A 112 20.63 -6.48 -11.48
N ASN A 113 20.72 -6.33 -10.17
CA ASN A 113 21.42 -5.22 -9.51
C ASN A 113 22.92 -5.49 -9.27
N GLY A 114 23.50 -6.56 -9.83
CA GLY A 114 24.94 -6.81 -9.82
C GLY A 114 25.47 -7.57 -8.60
N PHE A 115 24.60 -8.25 -7.85
CA PHE A 115 24.94 -9.12 -6.72
C PHE A 115 24.78 -10.58 -7.14
N GLN A 116 25.82 -11.40 -7.04
CA GLN A 116 25.77 -12.79 -7.47
C GLN A 116 25.01 -13.65 -6.45
N THR A 117 24.25 -14.63 -6.95
CA THR A 117 23.70 -15.70 -6.12
C THR A 117 24.17 -17.03 -6.68
N ASP A 118 24.56 -17.96 -5.81
CA ASP A 118 24.79 -19.33 -6.25
C ASP A 118 23.45 -20.00 -6.57
N SER A 119 23.39 -20.73 -7.67
CA SER A 119 22.17 -21.29 -8.27
C SER A 119 21.50 -22.43 -7.46
N GLY A 120 21.79 -22.61 -6.16
CA GLY A 120 21.50 -23.90 -5.50
C GLY A 120 21.20 -24.00 -4.01
N ALA A 121 20.98 -22.94 -3.21
CA ALA A 121 20.73 -23.13 -1.77
C ALA A 121 19.36 -22.68 -1.29
N ASN A 122 18.55 -23.63 -0.84
CA ASN A 122 17.36 -23.42 -0.01
C ASN A 122 17.70 -23.47 1.50
N ASN A 123 18.97 -23.42 1.90
CA ASN A 123 19.31 -23.68 3.30
C ASN A 123 20.56 -22.96 3.83
N GLY A 124 20.35 -21.88 4.59
CA GLY A 124 20.99 -21.68 5.89
C GLY A 124 22.43 -21.19 6.01
N THR A 125 23.30 -21.27 5.00
CA THR A 125 24.72 -20.91 5.15
C THR A 125 25.04 -19.51 4.59
N TRP A 126 25.77 -18.68 5.36
CA TRP A 126 26.23 -17.33 4.98
C TRP A 126 27.32 -17.27 3.90
N ASN A 127 27.43 -18.29 3.05
CA ASN A 127 28.44 -18.36 2.00
C ASN A 127 28.02 -17.57 0.73
N GLN A 128 26.90 -16.87 0.76
CA GLN A 128 26.28 -16.21 -0.41
C GLN A 128 26.19 -14.70 -0.25
N GLU A 129 26.41 -13.98 -1.37
CA GLU A 129 26.30 -12.53 -1.44
C GLU A 129 24.84 -12.04 -1.27
N VAL A 130 23.84 -12.88 -1.55
CA VAL A 130 22.40 -12.59 -1.37
C VAL A 130 21.72 -13.73 -0.64
N ARG A 131 20.97 -13.41 0.42
CA ARG A 131 20.12 -14.35 1.17
C ARG A 131 18.70 -13.81 1.25
N VAL A 132 17.73 -14.68 0.98
CA VAL A 132 16.30 -14.38 1.08
C VAL A 132 15.67 -15.37 2.06
N ASP A 133 15.03 -14.87 3.11
CA ASP A 133 14.39 -15.66 4.16
C ASP A 133 12.88 -15.35 4.20
N VAL A 134 12.05 -16.40 4.14
CA VAL A 134 10.60 -16.36 4.34
C VAL A 134 10.22 -17.53 5.27
N PRO A 135 9.78 -17.29 6.51
CA PRO A 135 9.63 -15.98 7.17
C PRO A 135 11.00 -15.34 7.53
N PRO A 136 11.04 -14.06 7.94
CA PRO A 136 12.27 -13.42 8.38
C PRO A 136 12.95 -14.20 9.52
N ALA A 137 14.28 -14.29 9.47
CA ALA A 137 15.08 -15.04 10.42
C ALA A 137 15.41 -14.23 11.69
N SER A 138 15.26 -12.90 11.65
CA SER A 138 15.59 -12.00 12.75
C SER A 138 14.79 -10.69 12.72
N GLY A 139 14.82 -9.91 13.80
CA GLY A 139 14.16 -8.61 13.92
C GLY A 139 12.69 -8.65 14.38
N PRO A 140 11.98 -7.50 14.35
CA PRO A 140 10.62 -7.37 14.89
C PRO A 140 9.56 -8.25 14.19
N TYR A 141 9.86 -8.67 12.97
CA TYR A 141 8.98 -9.47 12.11
C TYR A 141 9.44 -10.93 11.97
N ALA A 142 10.38 -11.39 12.81
CA ALA A 142 10.87 -12.76 12.79
C ALA A 142 9.73 -13.78 12.96
N GLY A 143 9.75 -14.83 12.14
CA GLY A 143 8.74 -15.90 12.17
C GLY A 143 7.38 -15.55 11.55
N ARG A 144 7.17 -14.32 11.09
CA ARG A 144 5.90 -13.93 10.45
C ARG A 144 5.89 -14.27 8.96
N MET A 145 4.97 -15.15 8.59
CA MET A 145 4.84 -15.67 7.22
C MET A 145 4.38 -14.63 6.18
N ASP A 146 4.01 -13.40 6.55
CA ASP A 146 3.67 -12.35 5.57
C ASP A 146 4.88 -11.54 5.11
N TYR A 147 6.00 -11.68 5.81
CA TYR A 147 7.18 -10.86 5.55
C TYR A 147 8.20 -11.65 4.74
N ILE A 148 9.01 -10.92 3.99
CA ILE A 148 10.19 -11.42 3.29
C ILE A 148 11.37 -10.58 3.71
N GLU A 149 12.46 -11.24 4.08
CA GLU A 149 13.72 -10.60 4.45
C GLU A 149 14.75 -10.86 3.36
N VAL A 150 15.39 -9.81 2.88
CA VAL A 150 16.53 -9.89 1.95
C VAL A 150 17.76 -9.31 2.65
N ARG A 151 18.85 -10.06 2.65
CA ARG A 151 20.15 -9.65 3.21
C ARG A 151 21.22 -9.80 2.14
N ILE A 152 21.94 -8.73 1.89
CA ILE A 152 23.04 -8.69 0.92
C ILE A 152 24.34 -8.46 1.67
N ARG A 153 25.39 -9.22 1.35
CA ARG A 153 26.74 -9.11 1.92
C ARG A 153 27.78 -9.19 0.83
N ARG A 154 28.52 -8.10 0.62
CA ARG A 154 29.62 -8.06 -0.35
C ARG A 154 30.94 -7.76 0.36
N PRO A 155 31.86 -8.74 0.45
CA PRO A 155 33.22 -8.46 0.88
C PRO A 155 33.91 -7.64 -0.22
N LEU A 156 34.47 -6.50 0.16
CA LEU A 156 35.21 -5.63 -0.75
C LEU A 156 36.70 -5.72 -0.42
N PRO A 157 37.54 -6.13 -1.39
CA PRO A 157 38.97 -5.92 -1.23
C PRO A 157 39.20 -4.41 -1.17
N ALA A 158 39.83 -3.93 -0.10
CA ALA A 158 40.20 -2.53 -0.03
C ALA A 158 41.28 -2.24 -1.09
N LEU A 159 41.14 -1.15 -1.85
CA LEU A 159 42.03 -0.84 -2.97
C LEU A 159 43.41 -0.44 -2.45
N PHE A 160 43.45 0.42 -1.43
CA PHE A 160 44.71 0.93 -0.87
C PHE A 160 44.96 0.39 0.54
N THR A 161 43.95 0.27 1.39
CA THR A 161 44.12 -0.34 2.73
C THR A 161 44.22 -1.86 2.70
N GLY A 162 43.91 -2.50 1.56
CA GLY A 162 44.09 -3.94 1.37
C GLY A 162 45.57 -4.34 1.43
N LEU A 163 46.48 -3.42 1.12
CA LEU A 163 47.92 -3.60 1.31
C LEU A 163 48.30 -3.84 2.79
N PHE A 164 47.48 -3.33 3.72
CA PHE A 164 47.66 -3.52 5.16
C PHE A 164 46.83 -4.68 5.73
N GLY A 165 46.22 -5.52 4.87
CA GLY A 165 45.41 -6.66 5.28
C GLY A 165 44.05 -6.27 5.87
N VAL A 166 43.60 -5.02 5.70
CA VAL A 166 42.28 -4.56 6.14
C VAL A 166 41.25 -4.88 5.06
N THR A 167 40.23 -5.66 5.41
CA THR A 167 39.07 -5.93 4.57
C THR A 167 37.84 -5.18 5.07
N PHE A 168 36.98 -4.79 4.14
CA PHE A 168 35.70 -4.18 4.48
C PHE A 168 34.56 -5.03 3.92
N GLU A 169 33.43 -5.02 4.61
CA GLU A 169 32.21 -5.69 4.16
C GLU A 169 31.08 -4.67 4.05
N ALA A 170 30.47 -4.60 2.86
CA ALA A 170 29.21 -3.89 2.67
C ALA A 170 28.07 -4.86 2.97
N SER A 171 27.23 -4.52 3.95
CA SER A 171 26.00 -5.28 4.22
C SER A 171 24.77 -4.39 4.16
N ALA A 172 23.68 -4.98 3.69
CA ALA A 172 22.37 -4.36 3.60
C ALA A 172 21.28 -5.36 3.98
N ARG A 173 20.17 -4.83 4.52
CA ARG A 173 19.02 -5.61 4.96
C ARG A 173 17.76 -4.84 4.59
N ALA A 174 16.80 -5.54 4.00
CA ALA A 174 15.49 -5.01 3.72
C ALA A 174 14.40 -6.02 4.12
N VAL A 175 13.28 -5.52 4.62
CA VAL A 175 12.11 -6.35 4.92
C VAL A 175 10.89 -5.75 4.22
N ALA A 176 10.21 -6.58 3.43
CA ALA A 176 8.95 -6.20 2.81
C ALA A 176 7.81 -7.05 3.34
N ARG A 177 6.63 -6.44 3.42
CA ARG A 177 5.39 -7.13 3.74
C ARG A 177 4.67 -7.50 2.45
N ALA A 178 4.49 -8.79 2.22
CA ALA A 178 3.53 -9.28 1.25
C ALA A 178 2.12 -9.05 1.81
N ARG A 179 1.26 -8.39 1.06
CA ARG A 179 -0.16 -8.34 1.38
C ARG A 179 -0.83 -9.45 0.58
N HIS A 180 -1.13 -10.55 1.25
CA HIS A 180 -1.90 -11.64 0.68
C HIS A 180 -3.34 -11.12 0.52
N LEU A 181 -3.68 -10.63 -0.67
CA LEU A 181 -5.06 -10.32 -1.04
C LEU A 181 -5.32 -10.79 -2.48
N GLY A 182 -4.61 -11.81 -2.97
CA GLY A 182 -4.79 -12.32 -4.34
C GLY A 182 -6.11 -13.04 -4.60
N ILE A 183 -7.06 -13.01 -3.66
CA ILE A 183 -8.40 -13.54 -3.93
C ILE A 183 -9.21 -12.39 -4.51
N GLU A 184 -9.40 -12.44 -5.82
CA GLU A 184 -10.55 -11.84 -6.49
C GLU A 184 -11.83 -12.50 -5.94
N ALA A 185 -12.18 -12.12 -4.71
CA ALA A 185 -13.32 -12.63 -3.97
C ALA A 185 -14.46 -11.62 -4.03
N ALA A 186 -15.65 -12.15 -4.31
CA ALA A 186 -16.91 -11.46 -4.13
C ALA A 186 -17.10 -11.06 -2.66
N THR A 187 -16.76 -11.97 -1.75
CA THR A 187 -16.96 -11.83 -0.30
C THR A 187 -15.69 -12.17 0.46
N ILE A 188 -15.28 -11.28 1.37
CA ILE A 188 -14.11 -11.45 2.25
C ILE A 188 -14.53 -11.15 3.68
N SER A 189 -14.55 -12.17 4.55
CA SER A 189 -14.80 -12.02 5.99
C SER A 189 -13.51 -12.12 6.81
N LEU A 190 -13.33 -11.19 7.75
CA LEU A 190 -12.11 -11.07 8.57
C LEU A 190 -12.20 -11.62 9.99
N TYR A 191 -13.39 -12.03 10.45
CA TYR A 191 -13.60 -12.52 11.80
C TYR A 191 -12.83 -13.83 12.00
N PRO A 192 -11.90 -13.92 12.97
CA PRO A 192 -11.16 -15.14 13.26
C PRO A 192 -11.98 -16.18 14.03
N GLY A 193 -13.08 -15.76 14.65
CA GLY A 193 -13.98 -16.68 15.34
C GLY A 193 -14.94 -17.36 14.35
N ASP A 194 -15.69 -18.31 14.89
CA ASP A 194 -16.66 -19.08 14.14
C ASP A 194 -18.09 -18.72 14.59
N PRO A 195 -19.02 -18.45 13.66
CA PRO A 195 -18.85 -18.37 12.20
C PRO A 195 -18.35 -17.00 11.70
N SER A 196 -17.51 -17.01 10.65
CA SER A 196 -16.96 -15.80 10.01
C SER A 196 -17.83 -15.31 8.84
N THR A 197 -18.31 -16.27 8.05
CA THR A 197 -19.40 -16.06 7.09
C THR A 197 -20.58 -16.92 7.51
N VAL A 198 -21.74 -16.29 7.69
CA VAL A 198 -23.00 -16.94 8.05
C VAL A 198 -23.92 -16.93 6.85
N VAL A 199 -24.45 -18.09 6.51
CA VAL A 199 -25.50 -18.22 5.50
C VAL A 199 -26.75 -18.72 6.20
N ASN A 200 -27.82 -17.92 6.15
CA ASN A 200 -29.08 -18.23 6.81
C ASN A 200 -30.25 -17.88 5.90
N GLY A 201 -30.68 -18.83 5.08
CA GLY A 201 -31.83 -18.68 4.20
C GLY A 201 -32.46 -20.03 3.93
N SER A 202 -33.79 -20.13 3.91
CA SER A 202 -34.47 -21.40 3.61
C SER A 202 -34.32 -21.85 2.14
N ALA A 203 -33.48 -21.18 1.35
CA ALA A 203 -33.37 -21.24 -0.10
C ALA A 203 -31.91 -21.21 -0.58
N ASN A 204 -31.69 -21.35 -1.89
CA ASN A 204 -30.35 -21.34 -2.49
C ASN A 204 -29.82 -19.91 -2.60
N ILE A 205 -28.70 -19.62 -1.92
CA ILE A 205 -28.00 -18.33 -2.00
C ILE A 205 -26.78 -18.49 -2.93
N GLY A 206 -26.66 -17.60 -3.91
CA GLY A 206 -25.58 -17.61 -4.89
C GLY A 206 -24.53 -16.53 -4.64
N VAL A 207 -23.25 -16.87 -4.79
CA VAL A 207 -22.13 -15.94 -4.86
C VAL A 207 -21.41 -16.17 -6.19
N VAL A 208 -21.37 -15.16 -7.05
CA VAL A 208 -20.65 -15.23 -8.33
C VAL A 208 -19.25 -14.67 -8.11
N GLY A 209 -18.23 -15.52 -8.25
CA GLY A 209 -16.84 -15.24 -7.89
C GLY A 209 -16.34 -16.17 -6.79
N ASN A 210 -15.18 -15.84 -6.21
CA ASN A 210 -14.65 -16.56 -5.06
C ASN A 210 -15.24 -16.03 -3.75
N THR A 211 -15.24 -16.85 -2.69
CA THR A 211 -15.50 -16.38 -1.32
C THR A 211 -14.32 -16.74 -0.42
N TYR A 212 -14.01 -15.85 0.52
CA TYR A 212 -13.02 -16.09 1.55
C TYR A 212 -13.63 -15.85 2.93
N SER A 213 -13.43 -16.81 3.82
CA SER A 213 -13.72 -16.68 5.24
C SER A 213 -12.48 -16.97 6.08
N ARG A 214 -12.13 -16.08 7.00
CA ARG A 214 -11.01 -16.32 7.92
C ARG A 214 -11.31 -17.46 8.91
N GLY A 215 -12.54 -17.52 9.44
CA GLY A 215 -13.04 -18.63 10.25
C GLY A 215 -13.92 -19.58 9.43
N ILE A 216 -14.95 -20.14 10.07
CA ILE A 216 -15.88 -21.08 9.44
C ILE A 216 -16.80 -20.32 8.48
N THR A 217 -17.03 -20.90 7.29
CA THR A 217 -18.22 -20.57 6.48
C THR A 217 -19.34 -21.50 6.92
N GLN A 218 -20.31 -20.97 7.65
CA GLN A 218 -21.40 -21.75 8.23
C GLN A 218 -22.68 -21.51 7.45
N ASN A 219 -23.19 -22.56 6.82
CA ASN A 219 -24.52 -22.57 6.23
C ASN A 219 -25.52 -23.26 7.17
N MET A 220 -26.41 -22.46 7.77
CA MET A 220 -27.39 -22.94 8.76
C MET A 220 -28.66 -23.50 8.12
N ALA A 221 -29.00 -23.08 6.89
CA ALA A 221 -30.19 -23.51 6.17
C ALA A 221 -30.02 -23.26 4.66
N GLY A 222 -30.64 -24.10 3.81
CA GLY A 222 -30.55 -23.97 2.36
C GLY A 222 -29.20 -24.43 1.80
N VAL A 223 -28.78 -23.85 0.67
CA VAL A 223 -27.49 -24.16 0.01
C VAL A 223 -26.77 -22.87 -0.36
N LEU A 224 -25.51 -22.75 0.04
CA LEU A 224 -24.61 -21.72 -0.50
C LEU A 224 -23.98 -22.24 -1.79
N ASN A 225 -24.23 -21.57 -2.92
CA ASN A 225 -23.63 -21.88 -4.22
C ASN A 225 -22.61 -20.80 -4.60
N VAL A 226 -21.36 -21.18 -4.78
CA VAL A 226 -20.24 -20.31 -5.15
C VAL A 226 -19.78 -20.70 -6.55
N SER A 227 -19.73 -19.75 -7.49
CA SER A 227 -19.31 -20.07 -8.87
C SER A 227 -17.79 -20.25 -9.02
N GLY A 228 -17.00 -19.74 -8.06
CA GLY A 228 -15.55 -19.88 -8.00
C GLY A 228 -15.10 -20.91 -6.97
N TYR A 229 -13.97 -20.63 -6.32
CA TYR A 229 -13.50 -21.32 -5.13
C TYR A 229 -14.17 -20.76 -3.87
N ALA A 230 -14.45 -21.63 -2.91
CA ALA A 230 -14.73 -21.20 -1.55
C ALA A 230 -13.53 -21.53 -0.67
N PHE A 231 -12.99 -20.50 -0.02
CA PHE A 231 -11.86 -20.60 0.90
C PHE A 231 -12.34 -20.36 2.34
N ALA A 232 -11.91 -21.22 3.27
CA ALA A 232 -12.19 -21.05 4.69
C ALA A 232 -10.95 -21.37 5.53
N GLY A 233 -10.60 -20.51 6.49
CA GLY A 233 -9.41 -20.74 7.32
C GLY A 233 -9.58 -21.97 8.21
N THR A 234 -10.75 -22.16 8.81
CA THR A 234 -11.05 -23.31 9.69
C THR A 234 -11.84 -24.41 8.98
N GLY A 235 -12.86 -24.07 8.19
CA GLY A 235 -13.64 -25.06 7.44
C GLY A 235 -15.02 -24.59 6.98
N PHE A 236 -15.83 -25.55 6.55
CA PHE A 236 -17.20 -25.34 6.06
C PHE A 236 -18.17 -26.17 6.90
N GLU A 237 -19.29 -25.57 7.29
CA GLU A 237 -20.41 -26.25 7.95
C GLU A 237 -21.68 -26.12 7.11
N GLY A 238 -22.50 -27.18 7.07
CA GLY A 238 -23.70 -27.23 6.24
C GLY A 238 -23.41 -27.48 4.75
N THR A 239 -24.40 -27.24 3.90
CA THR A 239 -24.27 -27.49 2.44
C THR A 239 -23.67 -26.29 1.73
N VAL A 240 -22.38 -26.35 1.43
CA VAL A 240 -21.66 -25.35 0.62
C VAL A 240 -21.18 -26.01 -0.66
N ASN A 241 -21.62 -25.50 -1.80
CA ASN A 241 -21.20 -25.95 -3.13
C ASN A 241 -20.34 -24.88 -3.77
N ALA A 242 -19.14 -25.23 -4.23
CA ALA A 242 -18.28 -24.36 -5.00
C ALA A 242 -17.90 -25.04 -6.32
N THR A 243 -18.07 -24.35 -7.45
CA THR A 243 -17.82 -24.94 -8.78
C THR A 243 -16.35 -25.30 -9.01
N LEU A 244 -15.42 -24.49 -8.51
CA LEU A 244 -13.98 -24.76 -8.64
C LEU A 244 -13.41 -25.58 -7.48
N GLY A 245 -14.11 -25.63 -6.36
CA GLY A 245 -13.77 -26.46 -5.20
C GLY A 245 -13.83 -25.73 -3.86
N LEU A 246 -13.86 -26.53 -2.79
CA LEU A 246 -13.80 -26.08 -1.41
C LEU A 246 -12.36 -26.26 -0.91
N VAL A 247 -11.79 -25.22 -0.32
CA VAL A 247 -10.41 -25.24 0.21
C VAL A 247 -10.45 -24.76 1.66
N SER A 248 -10.09 -25.64 2.59
CA SER A 248 -9.96 -25.31 4.02
C SER A 248 -8.49 -25.16 4.44
N GLY A 249 -8.22 -24.52 5.58
CA GLY A 249 -6.86 -24.36 6.09
C GLY A 249 -6.06 -23.26 5.40
N VAL A 250 -6.74 -22.31 4.74
CA VAL A 250 -6.07 -21.18 4.09
C VAL A 250 -5.48 -20.20 5.09
N ALA A 251 -4.39 -19.53 4.70
CA ALA A 251 -3.76 -18.48 5.49
C ALA A 251 -4.73 -17.32 5.77
N GLU A 252 -4.50 -16.61 6.87
CA GLU A 252 -5.30 -15.45 7.26
C GLU A 252 -5.10 -14.28 6.27
N LEU A 253 -6.19 -13.74 5.72
CA LEU A 253 -6.16 -12.47 5.01
C LEU A 253 -6.16 -11.32 6.00
N TYR A 254 -5.34 -10.31 5.71
CA TYR A 254 -5.28 -9.09 6.49
C TYR A 254 -6.14 -8.01 5.88
N ASP A 255 -6.68 -7.16 6.75
CA ASP A 255 -7.35 -5.92 6.35
C ASP A 255 -6.44 -5.05 5.46
N PRO A 256 -6.84 -4.70 4.22
CA PRO A 256 -6.12 -3.76 3.39
C PRO A 256 -5.97 -2.37 4.02
N ARG A 257 -6.80 -2.04 5.03
CA ARG A 257 -6.87 -0.73 5.68
C ARG A 257 -7.12 0.38 4.67
N TRP A 258 -8.09 0.17 3.78
CA TRP A 258 -8.50 1.22 2.86
C TRP A 258 -9.04 2.41 3.65
N GLY A 259 -8.48 3.58 3.40
CA GLY A 259 -8.98 4.82 3.97
C GLY A 259 -10.38 5.16 3.44
N PRO A 260 -11.08 6.09 4.11
CA PRO A 260 -12.32 6.63 3.56
C PRO A 260 -12.05 7.27 2.18
N CYS A 261 -13.06 7.23 1.32
CA CYS A 261 -12.98 7.75 -0.04
C CYS A 261 -12.71 9.27 -0.08
N GLY A 262 -11.63 9.66 -0.78
CA GLY A 262 -11.33 11.02 -1.26
C GLY A 262 -11.21 12.14 -0.22
N PRO A 263 -10.66 13.32 -0.59
CA PRO A 263 -10.70 14.49 0.27
C PRO A 263 -12.14 14.94 0.53
N ILE A 264 -12.41 15.36 1.77
CA ILE A 264 -13.68 15.94 2.20
C ILE A 264 -13.92 17.21 1.38
N ASP A 265 -15.03 17.31 0.65
CA ASP A 265 -15.47 18.62 0.16
C ASP A 265 -15.78 19.48 1.40
N PRO A 266 -15.09 20.61 1.61
CA PRO A 266 -15.34 21.47 2.74
C PRO A 266 -16.67 22.19 2.50
N ASN A 267 -17.73 21.56 3.00
CA ASN A 267 -19.00 22.18 3.36
C ASN A 267 -19.83 22.71 2.17
N PRO A 268 -20.90 22.00 1.74
CA PRO A 268 -22.04 22.71 1.19
C PRO A 268 -22.67 23.46 2.36
N GLY A 269 -23.03 24.73 2.21
CA GLY A 269 -23.85 25.40 3.22
C GLY A 269 -25.14 24.59 3.44
N ILE A 270 -25.35 24.05 4.63
CA ILE A 270 -26.58 23.33 4.99
C ILE A 270 -27.32 24.14 6.05
N SER A 271 -28.51 24.63 5.71
CA SER A 271 -29.56 25.00 6.67
C SER A 271 -30.46 23.79 6.92
N TRP A 272 -30.60 23.41 8.19
CA TRP A 272 -31.43 22.30 8.64
C TRP A 272 -32.85 22.75 9.00
N ASN A 273 -33.85 21.90 8.77
CA ASN A 273 -35.02 21.85 9.63
C ASN A 273 -34.91 20.65 10.59
N SER A 274 -35.60 20.73 11.73
CA SER A 274 -35.55 19.78 12.85
C SER A 274 -36.02 18.35 12.54
N ASN A 275 -36.32 18.03 11.28
CA ASN A 275 -36.84 16.75 10.84
C ASN A 275 -35.88 15.96 9.91
N GLY A 276 -34.65 16.45 9.71
CA GLY A 276 -33.59 15.69 9.01
C GLY A 276 -33.87 15.39 7.53
N VAL A 277 -34.72 16.18 6.88
CA VAL A 277 -34.95 16.14 5.43
C VAL A 277 -34.25 17.33 4.80
N VAL A 278 -33.54 17.10 3.69
CA VAL A 278 -32.90 18.15 2.88
C VAL A 278 -33.99 19.15 2.45
N GLU A 279 -33.68 20.44 2.58
CA GLU A 279 -34.46 21.53 2.00
C GLU A 279 -34.86 21.15 0.56
N ARG A 280 -36.14 21.29 0.23
CA ARG A 280 -36.74 20.87 -1.04
C ARG A 280 -36.12 21.66 -2.20
N GLN A 281 -34.92 21.29 -2.64
CA GLN A 281 -34.26 21.91 -3.78
C GLN A 281 -34.66 21.16 -5.05
N THR A 282 -35.60 21.80 -5.76
CA THR A 282 -36.10 21.52 -7.11
C THR A 282 -36.53 20.07 -7.34
N LEU A 283 -37.84 19.86 -7.40
CA LEU A 283 -38.37 18.65 -8.03
C LEU A 283 -37.97 18.67 -9.50
N ASP A 284 -37.32 17.60 -9.98
CA ASP A 284 -37.25 17.37 -11.42
C ASP A 284 -38.66 17.24 -12.00
N GLY A 285 -38.82 17.38 -13.32
CA GLY A 285 -40.09 17.13 -14.03
C GLY A 285 -40.71 15.75 -13.74
N ASP A 286 -39.91 14.81 -13.23
CA ASP A 286 -40.30 13.45 -12.86
C ASP A 286 -40.58 13.25 -11.35
N GLY A 287 -40.52 14.31 -10.53
CA GLY A 287 -40.81 14.26 -9.09
C GLY A 287 -39.67 13.78 -8.17
N TYR A 288 -38.43 13.73 -8.67
CA TYR A 288 -37.24 13.39 -7.86
C TYR A 288 -36.69 14.62 -7.13
N VAL A 289 -36.14 14.39 -5.93
CA VAL A 289 -35.40 15.39 -5.14
C VAL A 289 -33.89 15.12 -5.26
N TRP A 290 -33.10 16.15 -5.55
CA TRP A 290 -31.64 16.03 -5.60
C TRP A 290 -30.98 16.29 -4.23
N ILE A 291 -30.09 15.39 -3.83
CA ILE A 291 -29.19 15.58 -2.69
C ILE A 291 -27.78 15.89 -3.22
N SER A 292 -27.14 16.91 -2.65
CA SER A 292 -25.74 17.28 -2.95
C SER A 292 -24.79 16.54 -2.00
N PRO A 293 -23.54 16.25 -2.38
CA PRO A 293 -22.58 15.63 -1.45
C PRO A 293 -22.30 16.54 -0.24
N GLY A 294 -21.93 15.97 0.91
CA GLY A 294 -21.69 16.73 2.14
C GLY A 294 -21.75 15.89 3.41
N THR A 295 -21.69 16.55 4.57
CA THR A 295 -21.80 15.93 5.90
C THR A 295 -23.22 16.11 6.45
N TYR A 296 -23.82 15.00 6.86
CA TYR A 296 -25.17 14.90 7.38
C TYR A 296 -25.15 14.34 8.80
N ASP A 297 -26.12 14.76 9.62
CA ASP A 297 -26.39 14.05 10.88
C ASP A 297 -26.83 12.60 10.58
N TRP A 298 -27.80 12.45 9.67
CA TRP A 298 -28.31 11.19 9.15
C TRP A 298 -29.05 11.46 7.83
N ILE A 299 -29.25 10.42 7.03
CA ILE A 299 -30.01 10.45 5.78
C ILE A 299 -31.16 9.44 5.91
N ASN A 300 -32.38 9.82 5.56
CA ASN A 300 -33.51 8.91 5.57
C ASN A 300 -34.45 9.18 4.40
N ILE A 301 -34.60 8.14 3.58
CA ILE A 301 -35.46 8.10 2.41
C ILE A 301 -36.59 7.14 2.77
N ARG A 302 -37.80 7.66 2.98
CA ARG A 302 -38.97 6.85 3.31
C ARG A 302 -39.49 6.15 2.05
N SER A 303 -40.38 5.17 2.21
CA SER A 303 -40.91 4.38 1.10
C SER A 303 -41.59 5.17 -0.01
N SER A 304 -42.13 6.36 0.27
CA SER A 304 -42.73 7.25 -0.72
C SER A 304 -41.75 8.25 -1.34
N ASP A 305 -40.54 8.36 -0.81
CA ASP A 305 -39.59 9.39 -1.21
C ASP A 305 -38.83 8.93 -2.45
N ARG A 306 -38.60 9.87 -3.37
CA ARG A 306 -37.86 9.63 -4.61
C ARG A 306 -36.66 10.56 -4.70
N VAL A 307 -35.46 9.99 -4.60
CA VAL A 307 -34.23 10.77 -4.38
C VAL A 307 -33.17 10.44 -5.42
N LYS A 308 -32.48 11.48 -5.89
CA LYS A 308 -31.27 11.37 -6.72
C LYS A 308 -30.06 11.94 -5.98
N PHE A 309 -28.95 11.23 -6.01
CA PHE A 309 -27.67 11.67 -5.47
C PHE A 309 -26.82 12.29 -6.56
N ARG A 310 -26.29 13.49 -6.31
CA ARG A 310 -25.22 14.05 -7.12
C ARG A 310 -23.91 13.27 -6.88
N PRO A 311 -23.00 13.22 -7.85
CA PRO A 311 -21.67 12.64 -7.63
C PRO A 311 -20.96 13.33 -6.46
N GLY A 312 -20.33 12.55 -5.59
CA GLY A 312 -19.60 13.08 -4.43
C GLY A 312 -19.63 12.18 -3.19
N VAL A 313 -19.10 12.71 -2.08
CA VAL A 313 -18.99 12.00 -0.80
C VAL A 313 -20.13 12.41 0.15
N TYR A 314 -20.79 11.43 0.76
CA TYR A 314 -21.87 11.61 1.72
C TYR A 314 -21.43 11.08 3.08
N ARG A 315 -21.22 11.96 4.05
CA ARG A 315 -20.82 11.58 5.39
C ARG A 315 -21.99 11.60 6.35
N THR A 316 -22.11 10.61 7.24
CA THR A 316 -23.10 10.62 8.34
C THR A 316 -22.45 10.55 9.71
N THR A 317 -22.87 11.40 10.64
CA THR A 317 -22.23 11.55 11.96
C THR A 317 -22.98 10.90 13.12
N LYS A 318 -24.32 10.79 13.05
CA LYS A 318 -25.16 10.22 14.11
C LYS A 318 -25.50 8.76 13.86
N SER A 319 -25.92 8.07 14.92
CA SER A 319 -26.16 6.62 14.91
C SER A 319 -27.24 6.16 13.94
N GLN A 320 -28.20 7.03 13.61
CA GLN A 320 -29.23 6.74 12.59
C GLN A 320 -28.63 6.48 11.21
N GLY A 321 -27.45 7.04 10.90
CA GLY A 321 -26.71 6.80 9.66
C GLY A 321 -27.52 7.06 8.39
N VAL A 322 -27.56 6.10 7.47
CA VAL A 322 -28.27 6.17 6.18
C VAL A 322 -29.38 5.11 6.17
N ASN A 323 -30.62 5.53 5.98
CA ASN A 323 -31.77 4.64 5.83
C ASN A 323 -32.46 4.86 4.48
N ILE A 324 -32.56 3.81 3.65
CA ILE A 324 -33.12 3.85 2.30
C ILE A 324 -34.28 2.85 2.21
N ASN A 325 -35.50 3.38 2.19
CA ASN A 325 -36.73 2.60 2.05
C ASN A 325 -37.53 2.94 0.79
N GLY A 326 -37.21 4.04 0.10
CA GLY A 326 -37.83 4.47 -1.17
C GLY A 326 -36.84 4.47 -2.35
N ASP A 327 -37.11 5.24 -3.40
CA ASP A 327 -36.23 5.30 -4.57
C ASP A 327 -34.95 6.09 -4.27
N ALA A 328 -33.81 5.51 -4.62
CA ALA A 328 -32.49 6.11 -4.42
C ALA A 328 -31.59 5.84 -5.63
N ILE A 329 -31.35 6.89 -6.43
CA ILE A 329 -30.58 6.79 -7.69
C ILE A 329 -29.34 7.67 -7.64
N GLY A 330 -28.17 7.10 -7.88
CA GLY A 330 -26.89 7.79 -7.95
C GLY A 330 -25.99 7.09 -8.96
N THR A 331 -26.05 7.54 -10.22
CA THR A 331 -25.38 6.90 -11.36
C THR A 331 -23.96 7.43 -11.62
N GLY A 332 -23.57 8.53 -10.98
CA GLY A 332 -22.20 9.02 -10.98
C GLY A 332 -21.43 8.54 -9.75
N PRO A 333 -20.10 8.76 -9.68
CA PRO A 333 -19.30 8.26 -8.58
C PRO A 333 -19.81 8.82 -7.26
N ILE A 334 -20.33 7.93 -6.42
CA ILE A 334 -20.79 8.25 -5.07
C ILE A 334 -20.06 7.38 -4.06
N CYS A 335 -19.87 7.94 -2.87
CA CYS A 335 -19.34 7.19 -1.75
C CYS A 335 -19.99 7.63 -0.43
N PHE A 336 -20.47 6.67 0.34
CA PHE A 336 -20.99 6.87 1.69
C PHE A 336 -19.90 6.61 2.72
N VAL A 337 -19.61 7.60 3.56
CA VAL A 337 -18.65 7.51 4.66
C VAL A 337 -19.43 7.58 5.96
N MET A 338 -19.44 6.49 6.70
CA MET A 338 -20.13 6.43 7.99
C MET A 338 -19.15 6.63 9.14
N ASP A 339 -19.52 7.50 10.08
CA ASP A 339 -18.83 7.56 11.37
C ASP A 339 -19.03 6.26 12.18
N PRO A 340 -18.19 5.97 13.19
CA PRO A 340 -18.17 4.67 13.88
C PRO A 340 -19.48 4.22 14.54
N VAL A 341 -20.45 5.11 14.71
CA VAL A 341 -21.76 4.82 15.31
C VAL A 341 -22.87 4.70 14.27
N ALA A 342 -22.66 5.19 13.05
CA ALA A 342 -23.66 5.26 11.99
C ALA A 342 -23.83 3.91 11.29
N THR A 343 -25.07 3.57 10.93
CA THR A 343 -25.40 2.32 10.21
C THR A 343 -25.93 2.64 8.81
N PHE A 344 -25.73 1.73 7.86
CA PHE A 344 -26.34 1.83 6.53
C PHE A 344 -27.42 0.76 6.40
N ASN A 345 -28.66 1.17 6.21
CA ASN A 345 -29.80 0.29 6.04
C ASN A 345 -30.49 0.61 4.72
N ALA A 346 -30.54 -0.35 3.82
CA ALA A 346 -31.40 -0.28 2.63
C ALA A 346 -32.38 -1.45 2.71
N GLN A 347 -33.67 -1.19 2.91
CA GLN A 347 -34.67 -2.25 3.18
C GLN A 347 -35.98 -2.07 2.41
N GLY A 348 -36.06 -1.05 1.55
CA GLY A 348 -37.26 -0.78 0.76
C GLY A 348 -37.42 -1.71 -0.44
N ASP A 349 -38.62 -1.70 -0.99
CA ASP A 349 -38.91 -2.27 -2.33
C ASP A 349 -38.87 -1.18 -3.42
N GLY A 350 -38.17 -0.07 -3.13
CA GLY A 350 -37.97 1.02 -4.09
C GLY A 350 -36.90 0.68 -5.14
N THR A 351 -36.82 1.52 -6.17
CA THR A 351 -35.74 1.40 -7.16
C THR A 351 -34.44 1.95 -6.56
N ILE A 352 -33.45 1.09 -6.34
CA ILE A 352 -32.12 1.49 -5.87
C ILE A 352 -31.11 1.26 -6.99
N ALA A 353 -30.34 2.30 -7.30
CA ALA A 353 -29.26 2.24 -8.28
C ALA A 353 -28.14 3.18 -7.86
N LEU A 354 -27.21 2.66 -7.06
CA LEU A 354 -26.10 3.42 -6.48
C LEU A 354 -24.78 2.87 -7.00
N SER A 355 -23.97 3.71 -7.64
CA SER A 355 -22.71 3.28 -8.27
C SER A 355 -21.51 4.10 -7.80
N SER A 356 -20.47 3.43 -7.33
CA SER A 356 -19.18 4.09 -7.06
C SER A 356 -18.38 4.25 -8.36
N GLY A 357 -17.27 4.97 -8.28
CA GLY A 357 -16.34 5.09 -9.41
C GLY A 357 -14.88 5.06 -8.98
N PRO A 358 -13.96 5.05 -9.96
CA PRO A 358 -12.54 4.85 -9.73
C PRO A 358 -11.91 5.98 -8.89
N ILE A 359 -12.51 7.17 -8.89
CA ILE A 359 -12.08 8.29 -8.04
C ILE A 359 -12.18 7.99 -6.54
N TYR A 360 -13.01 7.02 -6.15
CA TYR A 360 -13.19 6.57 -4.78
C TYR A 360 -12.66 5.16 -4.55
N ASN A 361 -11.70 4.72 -5.37
CA ASN A 361 -11.18 3.36 -5.36
C ASN A 361 -12.32 2.31 -5.49
N ASN A 362 -13.38 2.65 -6.23
CA ASN A 362 -14.61 1.88 -6.35
C ASN A 362 -15.32 1.55 -5.02
N ILE A 363 -15.01 2.23 -3.93
CA ILE A 363 -15.69 2.05 -2.64
C ILE A 363 -17.00 2.83 -2.68
N LEU A 364 -18.13 2.11 -2.57
CA LEU A 364 -19.47 2.71 -2.48
C LEU A 364 -19.83 3.01 -1.04
N ILE A 365 -19.51 2.09 -0.13
CA ILE A 365 -19.84 2.20 1.30
C ILE A 365 -18.56 1.96 2.10
N TRP A 366 -18.15 2.96 2.87
CA TRP A 366 -17.06 2.86 3.82
C TRP A 366 -17.60 3.07 5.23
N THR A 367 -17.30 2.15 6.15
CA THR A 367 -17.68 2.29 7.56
C THR A 367 -16.62 1.75 8.50
N SER A 368 -16.38 2.49 9.57
CA SER A 368 -15.62 2.02 10.72
C SER A 368 -16.52 1.58 11.88
N ASN A 369 -17.82 1.38 11.64
CA ASN A 369 -18.74 0.90 12.66
C ASN A 369 -18.52 -0.59 12.91
N CYS A 370 -18.26 -0.95 14.16
CA CYS A 370 -18.00 -2.33 14.58
C CYS A 370 -19.24 -3.05 15.12
N SER A 371 -20.43 -2.50 14.88
CA SER A 371 -21.70 -3.11 15.28
C SER A 371 -22.08 -4.30 14.41
N THR A 372 -23.01 -5.10 14.92
CA THR A 372 -23.59 -6.27 14.25
C THR A 372 -24.52 -5.92 13.08
N ASN A 373 -24.78 -4.64 12.84
CA ASN A 373 -25.61 -4.12 11.75
C ASN A 373 -24.95 -2.89 11.10
N ALA A 374 -23.63 -2.91 10.94
CA ALA A 374 -22.90 -1.79 10.33
C ALA A 374 -23.43 -1.48 8.92
N VAL A 375 -23.69 -2.52 8.13
CA VAL A 375 -24.35 -2.42 6.82
C VAL A 375 -25.41 -3.53 6.73
N LYS A 376 -26.64 -3.15 6.42
CA LYS A 376 -27.75 -4.07 6.15
C LYS A 376 -28.42 -3.69 4.84
N ILE A 377 -28.41 -4.61 3.89
CA ILE A 377 -29.14 -4.51 2.63
C ILE A 377 -30.20 -5.61 2.64
N ALA A 378 -31.46 -5.22 2.43
CA ALA A 378 -32.65 -6.04 2.50
C ALA A 378 -33.67 -5.59 1.44
N GLY A 379 -34.71 -6.39 1.23
CA GLY A 379 -35.84 -6.06 0.36
C GLY A 379 -35.66 -6.49 -1.10
N SER A 380 -36.76 -6.43 -1.86
CA SER A 380 -36.73 -6.68 -3.30
C SER A 380 -36.47 -5.36 -4.01
N ASN A 381 -35.22 -4.90 -3.96
CA ASN A 381 -34.84 -3.65 -4.61
C ASN A 381 -34.92 -3.83 -6.13
N ASP A 382 -35.79 -3.06 -6.78
CA ASP A 382 -35.84 -3.01 -8.24
C ASP A 382 -34.55 -2.39 -8.77
N VAL A 383 -34.01 -2.98 -9.84
CA VAL A 383 -32.76 -2.56 -10.46
C VAL A 383 -33.07 -1.78 -11.73
N LEU A 384 -32.46 -0.59 -11.88
CA LEU A 384 -32.56 0.17 -13.13
C LEU A 384 -32.06 -0.67 -14.33
N PRO A 385 -32.70 -0.59 -15.51
CA PRO A 385 -32.21 -1.26 -16.71
C PRO A 385 -30.74 -0.93 -17.00
N GLY A 386 -29.90 -1.95 -17.16
CA GLY A 386 -28.46 -1.82 -17.39
C GLY A 386 -27.57 -1.76 -16.14
N PHE A 387 -28.13 -1.66 -14.92
CA PHE A 387 -27.34 -1.68 -13.68
C PHE A 387 -26.95 -3.09 -13.21
N GLY A 388 -27.77 -4.11 -13.49
CA GLY A 388 -27.50 -5.51 -13.11
C GLY A 388 -27.62 -5.83 -11.60
N SER A 389 -27.24 -4.89 -10.72
CA SER A 389 -27.43 -4.94 -9.27
C SER A 389 -27.75 -3.54 -8.72
N PRO A 390 -28.49 -3.43 -7.60
CA PRO A 390 -28.88 -2.14 -7.03
C PRO A 390 -27.69 -1.37 -6.45
N PHE A 391 -26.65 -2.09 -6.00
CA PHE A 391 -25.40 -1.52 -5.52
C PHE A 391 -24.25 -1.95 -6.42
N GLN A 392 -23.54 -0.98 -6.98
CA GLN A 392 -22.34 -1.18 -7.80
C GLN A 392 -21.14 -0.54 -7.10
N GLY A 393 -20.13 -1.36 -6.81
CA GLY A 393 -18.94 -0.96 -6.08
C GLY A 393 -18.71 -1.80 -4.83
N THR A 394 -17.72 -1.39 -4.05
CA THR A 394 -17.23 -2.13 -2.90
C THR A 394 -17.87 -1.65 -1.61
N ILE A 395 -18.31 -2.59 -0.79
CA ILE A 395 -18.72 -2.36 0.60
C ILE A 395 -17.54 -2.72 1.49
N TYR A 396 -17.05 -1.76 2.27
CA TYR A 396 -15.91 -1.93 3.15
C TYR A 396 -16.27 -1.62 4.60
N ALA A 397 -16.35 -2.68 5.41
CA ALA A 397 -16.71 -2.68 6.83
C ALA A 397 -15.74 -3.58 7.63
N PRO A 398 -14.47 -3.18 7.81
CA PRO A 398 -13.41 -4.05 8.33
C PRO A 398 -13.63 -4.56 9.77
N CYS A 399 -14.43 -3.87 10.59
CA CYS A 399 -14.77 -4.30 11.95
C CYS A 399 -16.26 -4.57 12.18
N GLY A 400 -17.11 -4.30 11.18
CA GLY A 400 -18.57 -4.41 11.29
C GLY A 400 -19.13 -5.63 10.58
N THR A 401 -20.35 -6.01 10.95
CA THR A 401 -21.08 -7.05 10.22
C THR A 401 -21.79 -6.45 9.00
N VAL A 402 -21.61 -7.07 7.84
CA VAL A 402 -22.37 -6.78 6.62
C VAL A 402 -23.44 -7.85 6.46
N ARG A 403 -24.71 -7.45 6.48
CA ARG A 403 -25.86 -8.33 6.26
C ARG A 403 -26.46 -8.06 4.90
N LEU A 404 -26.48 -9.08 4.04
CA LEU A 404 -27.10 -9.04 2.73
C LEU A 404 -28.27 -10.01 2.76
N SER A 405 -29.47 -9.46 2.78
CA SER A 405 -30.71 -10.20 2.63
C SER A 405 -31.35 -9.82 1.31
N GLY A 406 -31.61 -10.77 0.42
CA GLY A 406 -32.05 -10.43 -0.93
C GLY A 406 -33.04 -11.44 -1.53
N GLY A 407 -33.84 -10.95 -2.47
CA GLY A 407 -34.63 -11.75 -3.41
C GLY A 407 -33.82 -12.16 -4.65
N SER A 408 -34.50 -12.40 -5.78
CA SER A 408 -33.93 -13.06 -6.97
C SER A 408 -32.84 -12.30 -7.74
N THR A 409 -32.60 -11.02 -7.46
CA THR A 409 -31.62 -10.17 -8.15
C THR A 409 -30.39 -9.92 -7.27
N GLY A 410 -29.18 -10.09 -7.85
CA GLY A 410 -27.88 -9.78 -7.25
C GLY A 410 -27.88 -8.54 -6.35
N SER A 411 -27.74 -8.68 -5.03
CA SER A 411 -27.82 -7.54 -4.10
C SER A 411 -26.66 -6.55 -4.28
N VAL A 412 -25.44 -7.04 -4.52
CA VAL A 412 -24.24 -6.20 -4.72
C VAL A 412 -23.42 -6.69 -5.91
N ARG A 413 -22.97 -5.78 -6.77
CA ARG A 413 -21.99 -6.04 -7.83
C ARG A 413 -20.69 -5.29 -7.55
N GLY A 414 -19.60 -6.03 -7.35
CA GLY A 414 -18.31 -5.49 -6.90
C GLY A 414 -17.69 -6.42 -5.87
N GLN A 415 -17.29 -5.89 -4.71
CA GLN A 415 -16.70 -6.67 -3.64
C GLN A 415 -17.34 -6.32 -2.29
N VAL A 416 -17.48 -7.32 -1.42
CA VAL A 416 -18.00 -7.13 -0.06
C VAL A 416 -16.92 -7.55 0.92
N PHE A 417 -16.49 -6.60 1.74
CA PHE A 417 -15.44 -6.74 2.72
C PHE A 417 -16.01 -6.44 4.10
N GLY A 418 -16.12 -7.45 4.95
CA GLY A 418 -16.76 -7.34 6.26
C GLY A 418 -15.94 -8.01 7.36
N TYR A 419 -16.17 -7.62 8.62
CA TYR A 419 -15.65 -8.40 9.74
C TYR A 419 -16.38 -9.74 9.80
N VAL A 420 -17.71 -9.69 9.84
CA VAL A 420 -18.60 -10.84 9.64
C VAL A 420 -19.47 -10.56 8.42
N ILE A 421 -19.66 -11.56 7.56
CA ILE A 421 -20.61 -11.45 6.44
C ILE A 421 -21.77 -12.39 6.72
N ALA A 422 -22.99 -11.83 6.76
CA ALA A 422 -24.22 -12.62 6.87
C ALA A 422 -24.97 -12.54 5.54
N LEU A 423 -25.10 -13.66 4.85
CA LEU A 423 -25.91 -13.82 3.66
C LEU A 423 -27.23 -14.47 4.08
N GLU A 424 -28.33 -13.73 3.98
CA GLU A 424 -29.63 -14.13 4.50
C GLU A 424 -30.70 -14.07 3.41
N GLY A 425 -31.84 -14.73 3.62
CA GLY A 425 -33.02 -14.54 2.77
C GLY A 425 -33.31 -15.65 1.75
N GLY A 426 -33.85 -15.27 0.59
CA GLY A 426 -34.51 -16.16 -0.37
C GLY A 426 -33.63 -16.64 -1.53
N ASN A 427 -34.24 -17.27 -2.53
CA ASN A 427 -33.53 -17.75 -3.73
C ASN A 427 -32.98 -16.56 -4.52
N GLY A 428 -31.68 -16.53 -4.77
CA GLY A 428 -31.07 -15.47 -5.57
C GLY A 428 -29.55 -15.38 -5.43
N THR A 429 -28.95 -14.49 -6.20
CA THR A 429 -27.54 -14.15 -6.05
C THR A 429 -27.39 -13.04 -5.00
N ALA A 430 -26.54 -13.23 -4.00
CA ALA A 430 -26.26 -12.19 -3.00
C ALA A 430 -25.19 -11.21 -3.50
N VAL A 431 -24.10 -11.72 -4.08
CA VAL A 431 -22.97 -10.91 -4.53
C VAL A 431 -22.46 -11.39 -5.88
N VAL A 432 -22.17 -10.44 -6.78
CA VAL A 432 -21.52 -10.68 -8.06
C VAL A 432 -20.18 -9.95 -8.08
N TYR A 433 -19.09 -10.70 -8.19
CA TYR A 433 -17.77 -10.13 -8.32
C TYR A 433 -17.60 -9.41 -9.66
N ASP A 434 -17.08 -8.19 -9.62
CA ASP A 434 -16.68 -7.43 -10.81
C ASP A 434 -15.36 -6.70 -10.51
N ALA A 435 -14.28 -7.10 -11.19
CA ALA A 435 -12.95 -6.53 -10.99
C ALA A 435 -12.89 -5.03 -11.30
N ASN A 436 -13.75 -4.52 -12.20
CA ASN A 436 -13.78 -3.09 -12.52
C ASN A 436 -14.45 -2.25 -11.43
N LEU A 437 -15.20 -2.89 -10.52
CA LEU A 437 -15.92 -2.28 -9.40
C LEU A 437 -15.34 -2.69 -8.04
N ALA A 438 -14.20 -3.37 -8.03
CA ALA A 438 -13.43 -3.70 -6.85
C ALA A 438 -12.26 -2.71 -6.68
N PRO A 439 -11.75 -2.51 -5.45
CA PRO A 439 -10.65 -1.59 -5.21
C PRO A 439 -9.35 -2.25 -5.64
N GLY A 440 -8.40 -1.44 -6.10
CA GLY A 440 -7.04 -1.94 -6.33
C GLY A 440 -6.46 -2.49 -5.03
N LEU A 441 -5.87 -3.68 -5.09
CA LEU A 441 -5.17 -4.23 -3.94
C LEU A 441 -3.96 -3.35 -3.63
N PRO A 442 -3.74 -2.97 -2.36
CA PRO A 442 -2.52 -2.26 -1.99
C PRO A 442 -1.33 -3.19 -2.26
N GLY A 443 -0.38 -2.71 -3.08
CA GLY A 443 0.84 -3.43 -3.39
C GLY A 443 1.68 -3.75 -2.14
N PRO A 444 2.75 -4.55 -2.30
CA PRO A 444 3.66 -4.82 -1.20
C PRO A 444 4.30 -3.51 -0.72
N ALA A 445 4.69 -3.48 0.54
CA ALA A 445 5.31 -2.31 1.15
C ALA A 445 6.58 -2.70 1.88
N LEU A 446 7.62 -1.88 1.74
CA LEU A 446 8.81 -1.95 2.57
C LEU A 446 8.47 -1.50 3.98
N VAL A 447 8.94 -2.26 4.96
CA VAL A 447 8.75 -2.00 6.39
C VAL A 447 10.07 -1.80 7.12
N GLU A 448 11.19 -2.18 6.50
CA GLU A 448 12.55 -1.97 6.97
C GLU A 448 13.53 -1.84 5.82
#